data_AF-A0A1S8XPV1-F1
#
_entry.id   AF-A0A1S8XPV1-F1
#
_cell.length_a   1.000
_cell.length_b   1.000
_cell.length_c   1.000
_cell.angle_alpha   90.00
_cell.angle_beta   90.00
_cell.angle_gamma   90.00
#
_symmetry.space_group_name_H-M   'P 1'
#
loop_
_entity.id
_entity.type
_entity.pdbx_description
1 polymer ?
#
loop_
_entity_poly.entity_id
_entity_poly.type
_entity_poly.pdbx_seq_one_letter_code
_entity_poly.pdbx_strand_id
1 'polypeptide(L)'
;PLASPAGCAAMLDVLFAQEFREDLAAGLPDGVRIAHKNGWVRGVRHGAGVVHPADAPPYVLVVCTTGDPAGGGAADGDACRLLADISARVWAARHDLRPAAVA
;
A
#
# COMPACT_ATOMS: atom_id res chain seq x y z
N PRO A 1 16.24 18.60 3.61
CA PRO A 1 15.30 17.46 3.40
C PRO A 1 16.00 16.37 2.58
N LEU A 2 15.57 15.10 2.70
CA LEU A 2 16.17 13.97 1.97
C LEU A 2 15.99 14.08 0.44
N ALA A 3 14.92 14.73 -0.02
CA ALA A 3 14.64 15.02 -1.42
C ALA A 3 14.01 16.42 -1.59
N SER A 4 14.09 16.98 -2.79
CA SER A 4 13.45 18.26 -3.12
C SER A 4 11.94 18.07 -3.34
N PRO A 5 11.10 19.12 -3.17
CA PRO A 5 9.66 19.02 -3.45
C PRO A 5 9.35 18.55 -4.88
N ALA A 6 10.10 19.05 -5.87
CA ALA A 6 9.96 18.61 -7.26
C ALA A 6 10.36 17.13 -7.45
N GLY A 7 11.42 16.67 -6.77
CA GLY A 7 11.83 15.27 -6.78
C GLY A 7 10.77 14.35 -6.14
N CYS A 8 10.16 14.79 -5.04
CA CYS A 8 9.06 14.06 -4.41
C CYS A 8 7.83 13.95 -5.34
N ALA A 9 7.47 15.04 -6.02
CA ALA A 9 6.36 15.03 -6.97
C ALA A 9 6.62 14.03 -8.11
N ALA A 10 7.80 14.09 -8.74
CA ALA A 10 8.18 13.17 -9.80
C ALA A 10 8.19 11.70 -9.33
N MET A 11 8.64 11.44 -8.10
CA MET A 11 8.62 10.09 -7.52
C MET A 11 7.19 9.58 -7.30
N LEU A 12 6.30 10.43 -6.79
CA LEU A 12 4.90 10.07 -6.60
C LEU A 12 4.22 9.76 -7.94
N ASP A 13 4.52 10.53 -8.99
CA ASP A 13 3.98 10.26 -10.34
C ASP A 13 4.35 8.86 -10.85
N VAL A 14 5.59 8.43 -10.63
CA VAL A 14 6.02 7.05 -10.95
C VAL A 14 5.26 6.01 -10.12
N LEU A 15 5.10 6.26 -8.82
CA LEU A 15 4.41 5.33 -7.92
C LEU A 15 2.89 5.26 -8.15
N PHE A 16 2.27 6.33 -8.67
CA PHE A 16 0.87 6.32 -9.09
C PHE A 16 0.63 5.45 -10.33
N ALA A 17 1.64 5.31 -11.20
CA ALA A 17 1.57 4.52 -12.42
C ALA A 17 1.82 3.01 -12.18
N GLN A 18 1.66 2.53 -10.95
CA GLN A 18 1.95 1.13 -10.62
C GLN A 18 0.92 0.16 -11.22
N GLU A 19 1.42 -0.80 -11.99
CA GLU A 19 0.63 -1.75 -12.79
C GLU A 19 0.23 -3.01 -12.00
N PHE A 20 1.05 -3.44 -11.03
CA PHE A 20 0.75 -4.59 -10.17
C PHE A 20 -0.12 -4.16 -8.99
N ARG A 21 -1.44 -4.33 -9.14
CA ARG A 21 -2.47 -3.78 -8.25
C ARG A 21 -3.19 -4.83 -7.41
N GLU A 22 -2.73 -6.08 -7.40
CA GLU A 22 -3.40 -7.22 -6.78
C GLU A 22 -3.34 -7.27 -5.23
N ASP A 23 -2.65 -6.32 -4.58
CA ASP A 23 -2.45 -6.26 -3.13
C ASP A 23 -3.19 -5.08 -2.45
N LEU A 24 -2.47 -4.10 -1.89
CA LEU A 24 -3.03 -2.94 -1.19
C LEU A 24 -4.04 -2.20 -2.07
N ALA A 25 -3.74 -2.05 -3.36
CA ALA A 25 -4.61 -1.36 -4.31
C ALA A 25 -5.94 -2.10 -4.52
N ALA A 26 -5.97 -3.43 -4.46
CA ALA A 26 -7.19 -4.24 -4.59
C ALA A 26 -8.15 -4.09 -3.40
N GLY A 27 -7.66 -3.61 -2.25
CA GLY A 27 -8.48 -3.30 -1.08
C GLY A 27 -9.18 -1.94 -1.12
N LEU A 28 -8.89 -1.10 -2.11
CA LEU A 28 -9.43 0.25 -2.22
C LEU A 28 -10.61 0.30 -3.21
N PRO A 29 -11.61 1.18 -3.00
CA PRO A 29 -12.62 1.45 -4.01
C PRO A 29 -12.01 1.93 -5.33
N ASP A 30 -12.73 1.68 -6.42
CA ASP A 30 -12.34 2.13 -7.75
C ASP A 30 -12.13 3.65 -7.80
N GLY A 31 -11.07 4.07 -8.50
CA GLY A 31 -10.71 5.48 -8.66
C GLY A 31 -9.96 6.11 -7.48
N VAL A 32 -9.82 5.41 -6.34
CA VAL A 32 -8.96 5.90 -5.25
C VAL A 32 -7.50 5.89 -5.70
N ARG A 33 -6.87 7.06 -5.59
CA ARG A 33 -5.46 7.22 -5.95
C ARG A 33 -4.56 6.66 -4.86
N ILE A 34 -3.64 5.79 -5.26
CA ILE A 34 -2.60 5.23 -4.41
C ILE A 34 -1.26 5.31 -5.14
N ALA A 35 -0.27 5.97 -4.54
CA ALA A 35 1.12 5.92 -4.96
C ALA A 35 1.79 4.80 -4.17
N HIS A 36 2.10 3.65 -4.79
CA HIS A 36 2.63 2.51 -4.06
C HIS A 36 3.76 1.76 -4.76
N LYS A 37 4.51 1.04 -3.93
CA LYS A 37 5.43 -0.01 -4.36
C LYS A 37 5.13 -1.29 -3.58
N ASN A 38 4.89 -2.34 -4.32
CA ASN A 38 4.82 -3.71 -3.82
C ASN A 38 6.09 -4.49 -4.16
N GLY A 39 6.33 -5.59 -3.46
CA GLY A 39 7.45 -6.48 -3.74
C GLY A 39 7.25 -7.84 -3.10
N TRP A 40 7.82 -8.84 -3.76
CA TRP A 40 7.73 -10.23 -3.34
C TRP A 40 9.06 -10.93 -3.64
N VAL A 41 9.47 -11.75 -2.68
CA VAL A 41 10.56 -12.71 -2.81
C VAL A 41 10.11 -14.02 -2.17
N ARG A 42 10.93 -15.07 -2.24
CA ARG A 42 10.55 -16.37 -1.67
C ARG A 42 10.20 -16.23 -0.18
N GLY A 43 8.93 -16.53 0.16
CA GLY A 43 8.41 -16.51 1.53
C GLY A 43 8.12 -15.12 2.11
N VAL A 44 8.21 -14.04 1.31
CA VAL A 44 7.93 -12.67 1.77
C VAL A 44 7.17 -11.89 0.71
N ARG A 45 6.13 -11.17 1.13
CA ARG A 45 5.42 -10.17 0.32
C ARG A 45 5.25 -8.89 1.13
N HIS A 46 5.34 -7.75 0.48
CA HIS A 46 5.13 -6.45 1.10
C HIS A 46 4.49 -5.46 0.14
N GLY A 47 3.80 -4.47 0.72
CA GLY A 47 3.27 -3.31 0.03
C GLY A 47 3.47 -2.07 0.89
N ALA A 48 3.91 -0.99 0.27
CA ALA A 48 3.98 0.33 0.89
C ALA A 48 3.33 1.36 -0.05
N GLY A 49 2.40 2.16 0.46
CA GLY A 49 1.72 3.15 -0.36
C GLY A 49 1.21 4.36 0.40
N VAL A 50 1.08 5.46 -0.32
CA VAL A 50 0.35 6.67 0.09
C VAL A 50 -1.01 6.66 -0.57
N VAL A 51 -2.07 6.60 0.22
CA VAL A 51 -3.45 6.63 -0.25
C VAL A 51 -3.97 8.06 -0.16
N HIS A 52 -4.70 8.49 -1.19
CA HIS A 52 -5.28 9.83 -1.30
C HIS A 52 -6.81 9.75 -1.33
N PRO A 53 -7.48 9.72 -0.17
CA PRO A 53 -8.92 9.87 -0.10
C PRO A 53 -9.37 11.26 -0.55
N ALA A 54 -10.60 11.38 -1.05
CA ALA A 54 -11.20 12.67 -1.35
C ALA A 54 -11.84 13.34 -0.11
N ASP A 55 -12.08 12.56 0.95
CA ASP A 55 -12.89 12.92 2.12
C ASP A 55 -12.14 12.77 3.45
N ALA A 56 -10.84 12.48 3.41
CA ALA A 56 -9.96 12.36 4.57
C ALA A 56 -8.53 12.76 4.18
N PRO A 57 -7.68 13.15 5.14
CA PRO A 57 -6.27 13.39 4.87
C PRO A 57 -5.59 12.17 4.23
N PRO A 58 -4.59 12.36 3.35
CA PRO A 58 -3.78 11.27 2.84
C PRO A 58 -3.10 10.49 3.98
N TYR A 59 -2.95 9.18 3.81
CA TYR A 59 -2.32 8.32 4.79
C TYR A 59 -1.32 7.37 4.15
N VAL A 60 -0.33 6.94 4.93
CA VAL A 60 0.63 5.92 4.54
C VAL A 60 0.19 4.57 5.11
N LEU A 61 0.21 3.53 4.29
CA LEU A 61 0.01 2.14 4.72
C LEU A 61 1.20 1.31 4.27
N VAL A 62 1.80 0.58 5.21
CA VAL A 62 2.85 -0.41 4.94
C VAL A 62 2.44 -1.72 5.57
N VAL A 63 2.44 -2.78 4.77
CA VAL A 63 2.11 -4.14 5.21
C VAL A 63 3.22 -5.06 4.71
N CYS A 64 3.80 -5.83 5.62
CA CYS A 64 4.81 -6.84 5.34
C CYS A 64 4.34 -8.17 5.90
N THR A 65 4.36 -9.21 5.07
CA THR A 65 3.94 -10.56 5.44
C THR A 65 5.05 -11.55 5.11
N THR A 66 5.25 -12.51 5.99
CA THR A 66 6.06 -13.70 5.75
C THR A 66 5.13 -14.92 5.67
N GLY A 67 5.53 -15.92 4.88
CA GLY A 67 4.79 -17.16 4.72
C GLY A 67 5.72 -18.34 4.44
N ASP A 68 5.18 -19.56 4.42
CA ASP A 68 5.97 -20.75 4.14
C ASP A 68 6.59 -20.66 2.73
N PRO A 69 7.94 -20.68 2.61
CA PRO A 69 8.64 -20.67 1.33
C PRO A 69 8.28 -21.85 0.41
N ALA A 70 7.74 -22.95 0.94
CA ALA A 70 7.29 -24.11 0.18
C ALA A 70 5.86 -23.96 -0.36
N GLY A 71 5.09 -22.99 0.13
CA GLY A 71 3.68 -22.78 -0.23
C GLY A 71 3.42 -22.28 -1.66
N GLY A 72 4.47 -21.86 -2.39
CA GLY A 72 4.39 -21.50 -3.81
C GLY A 72 3.37 -20.38 -4.10
N GLY A 73 2.73 -20.43 -5.27
CA GLY A 73 1.80 -19.39 -5.73
C GLY A 73 0.49 -19.26 -4.93
N ALA A 74 0.04 -20.33 -4.27
CA ALA A 74 -1.13 -20.27 -3.39
C ALA A 74 -0.87 -19.36 -2.18
N ALA A 75 0.32 -19.47 -1.59
CA ALA A 75 0.74 -18.59 -0.49
C ALA A 75 0.89 -17.12 -0.91
N ASP A 76 1.34 -16.85 -2.15
CA ASP A 76 1.38 -15.48 -2.69
C ASP A 76 -0.03 -14.90 -2.85
N GLY A 77 -0.97 -15.69 -3.39
CA GLY A 77 -2.38 -15.29 -3.51
C GLY A 77 -3.06 -15.04 -2.16
N ASP A 78 -2.77 -15.85 -1.14
CA ASP A 78 -3.21 -15.61 0.25
C ASP A 78 -2.65 -14.28 0.79
N ALA A 79 -1.36 -14.03 0.57
CA ALA A 79 -0.72 -12.78 1.00
C ALA A 79 -1.32 -11.56 0.29
N CYS A 80 -1.55 -11.60 -1.03
CA CYS A 80 -2.26 -10.55 -1.77
C CYS A 80 -3.62 -10.25 -1.14
N ARG A 81 -4.42 -11.29 -0.89
CA ARG A 81 -5.75 -11.15 -0.26
C ARG A 81 -5.67 -10.55 1.14
N LEU A 82 -4.67 -10.94 1.93
CA LEU A 82 -4.47 -10.36 3.26
C LEU A 82 -4.10 -8.87 3.19
N LEU A 83 -3.20 -8.49 2.28
CA LEU A 83 -2.84 -7.09 2.06
C LEU A 83 -4.06 -6.26 1.61
N ALA A 84 -4.87 -6.80 0.71
CA ALA A 84 -6.10 -6.17 0.26
C ALA A 84 -7.12 -6.01 1.40
N ASP A 85 -7.35 -7.04 2.22
CA ASP A 85 -8.26 -6.97 3.38
C ASP A 85 -7.80 -5.91 4.41
N ILE A 86 -6.50 -5.88 4.73
CA ILE A 86 -5.94 -4.85 5.62
C ILE A 86 -6.16 -3.45 5.03
N SER A 87 -5.87 -3.27 3.74
CA SER A 87 -6.09 -2.00 3.04
C SER A 87 -7.55 -1.55 3.09
N ALA A 88 -8.49 -2.46 2.87
CA ALA A 88 -9.93 -2.19 2.93
C ALA A 88 -10.38 -1.77 4.34
N ARG A 89 -9.87 -2.43 5.39
CA ARG A 89 -10.17 -2.08 6.79
C ARG A 89 -9.61 -0.71 7.17
N VAL A 90 -8.38 -0.41 6.76
CA VAL A 90 -7.78 0.91 7.00
C VAL A 90 -8.53 1.99 6.23
N TRP A 91 -8.94 1.72 4.99
CA TRP A 91 -9.79 2.62 4.21
C TRP A 91 -11.11 2.90 4.93
N ALA A 92 -11.79 1.87 5.46
CA ALA A 92 -13.03 2.03 6.21
C ALA A 92 -12.84 2.90 7.46
N ALA A 93 -11.69 2.78 8.13
CA ALA A 93 -11.34 3.56 9.33
C ALA A 93 -10.64 4.90 9.05
N ARG A 94 -10.54 5.35 7.78
CA ARG A 94 -9.71 6.50 7.38
C ARG A 94 -10.03 7.80 8.10
N HIS A 95 -11.28 7.99 8.54
CA HIS A 95 -11.71 9.18 9.28
C HIS A 95 -11.25 9.19 10.74
N ASP A 96 -10.88 8.01 11.27
CA ASP A 96 -10.42 7.83 12.65
C ASP A 96 -8.89 7.82 12.75
N LEU A 97 -8.18 7.89 11.61
CA LEU A 97 -6.73 7.94 11.57
C LEU A 97 -6.23 9.24 12.19
N ARG A 98 -5.40 9.10 13.21
CA ARG A 98 -4.73 10.23 13.86
C ARG A 98 -3.37 10.47 13.22
N PRO A 99 -2.90 11.73 13.13
CA PRO A 99 -1.53 12.00 12.73
C PRO A 99 -0.54 11.21 13.58
N ALA A 100 0.53 10.74 12.95
CA ALA A 100 1.66 10.20 13.69
C ALA A 100 2.19 11.26 14.67
N ALA A 101 2.48 10.86 15.90
CA ALA A 101 3.14 11.75 16.85
C ALA A 101 4.47 12.20 16.24
N VAL A 102 4.71 13.51 16.23
CA VAL A 102 6.01 14.06 15.82
C VAL A 102 7.00 13.68 16.92
N ALA A 103 7.96 12.82 16.57
CA ALA A 103 9.09 12.47 17.44
C ALA A 103 10.15 13.57 17.44
#